data_AF-A0AAF0WMV3-F1
#
_entry.id   AF-A0AAF0WMV3-F1
#
_cell.length_a   1.000
_cell.length_b   1.000
_cell.length_c   1.000
_cell.angle_alpha   90.00
_cell.angle_beta   90.00
_cell.angle_gamma   90.00
#
_symmetry.space_group_name_H-M   'P 1'
#
loop_
_entity.id
_entity.type
_entity.pdbx_description
1 polymer ?
#
loop_
_entity_poly.entity_id
_entity_poly.type
_entity_poly.pdbx_seq_one_letter_code
_entity_poly.pdbx_strand_id
1 'polypeptide(L)'
;MNAIKKSRRADYNFKMNFLVLVYNFFIEANQNRWISRKMLSFGGNFLFPVYTGIHHYIICYNIKRPQWEIIDNRAQEMSMEDTYGDLPWNLREIVNLEPTVVTMSWQTLDNVVDCGVFVMRHLESYMGSANGWSTGLRAERVCSLPLK
;
A
#
# COMPACT_ATOMS: atom_id res chain seq x y z
N MET A 1 -10.28 -17.23 7.22
CA MET A 1 -10.71 -17.77 5.91
C MET A 1 -11.31 -16.61 5.11
N ASN A 2 -10.71 -16.22 3.99
CA ASN A 2 -10.95 -14.92 3.36
C ASN A 2 -12.19 -14.93 2.46
N ALA A 3 -13.31 -14.35 2.90
CA ALA A 3 -14.60 -14.40 2.21
C ALA A 3 -14.56 -13.80 0.79
N ILE A 4 -13.68 -12.82 0.58
CA ILE A 4 -13.47 -12.14 -0.70
C ILE A 4 -12.95 -13.11 -1.78
N LYS A 5 -12.11 -14.06 -1.42
CA LYS A 5 -11.49 -15.02 -2.37
C LYS A 5 -12.41 -16.18 -2.77
N LYS A 6 -13.55 -16.37 -2.09
CA LYS A 6 -14.43 -17.52 -2.35
C LYS A 6 -15.47 -17.27 -3.44
N SER A 7 -15.65 -16.03 -3.88
CA SER A 7 -16.70 -15.70 -4.86
C SER A 7 -16.25 -14.57 -5.76
N ARG A 8 -16.25 -14.84 -7.07
CA ARG A 8 -16.00 -13.84 -8.13
C ARG A 8 -16.93 -12.64 -7.99
N ARG A 9 -18.16 -12.86 -7.48
CA ARG A 9 -19.13 -11.79 -7.22
C ARG A 9 -18.78 -10.96 -5.98
N ALA A 10 -18.27 -11.59 -4.92
CA ALA A 10 -17.83 -10.86 -3.72
C ALA A 10 -16.59 -10.02 -4.02
N ASP A 11 -15.62 -10.56 -4.77
CA ASP A 11 -14.45 -9.83 -5.28
C ASP A 11 -14.87 -8.65 -6.18
N TYR A 12 -15.76 -8.87 -7.14
CA TYR A 12 -16.28 -7.81 -8.00
C TYR A 12 -17.01 -6.71 -7.21
N ASN A 13 -17.89 -7.08 -6.28
CA ASN A 13 -18.60 -6.11 -5.45
C ASN A 13 -17.66 -5.31 -4.55
N PHE A 14 -16.62 -5.95 -4.00
CA PHE A 14 -15.60 -5.25 -3.23
C PHE A 14 -14.85 -4.24 -4.11
N LYS A 15 -14.41 -4.65 -5.30
CA LYS A 15 -13.73 -3.78 -6.28
C LYS A 15 -14.62 -2.62 -6.72
N MET A 16 -15.91 -2.86 -6.96
CA MET A 16 -16.86 -1.81 -7.34
C MET A 16 -17.14 -0.84 -6.18
N ASN A 17 -17.34 -1.34 -4.95
CA ASN A 17 -17.52 -0.47 -3.79
C ASN A 17 -16.25 0.36 -3.51
N PHE A 18 -15.08 -0.23 -3.69
CA PHE A 18 -13.80 0.46 -3.60
C PHE A 18 -13.67 1.55 -4.68
N LEU A 19 -13.99 1.22 -5.94
CA LEU A 19 -13.94 2.16 -7.06
C LEU A 19 -14.95 3.31 -6.88
N VAL A 20 -16.16 3.02 -6.38
CA VAL A 20 -17.17 4.04 -6.04
C VAL A 20 -16.67 4.94 -4.92
N LEU A 21 -16.03 4.38 -3.89
CA LEU A 21 -15.41 5.19 -2.83
C LEU A 21 -14.30 6.08 -3.37
N VAL A 22 -13.44 5.57 -4.25
CA VAL A 22 -12.40 6.34 -4.94
C VAL A 22 -13.04 7.45 -5.79
N TYR A 23 -14.04 7.14 -6.62
CA TYR A 23 -14.74 8.13 -7.46
C TYR A 23 -15.40 9.24 -6.62
N ASN A 24 -16.20 8.85 -5.62
CA ASN A 24 -16.90 9.78 -4.75
C ASN A 24 -15.91 10.68 -4.00
N PHE A 25 -14.76 10.12 -3.63
CA PHE A 25 -13.73 10.85 -2.91
C PHE A 25 -12.92 11.80 -3.80
N PHE A 26 -12.45 11.35 -4.96
CA PHE A 26 -11.55 12.14 -5.80
C PHE A 26 -12.28 13.09 -6.76
N ILE A 27 -13.49 12.73 -7.19
CA ILE A 27 -14.24 13.45 -8.23
C ILE A 27 -15.41 14.22 -7.60
N GLU A 28 -16.32 13.55 -6.90
CA GLU A 28 -17.51 14.23 -6.37
C GLU A 28 -17.21 15.13 -5.17
N ALA A 29 -16.42 14.68 -4.19
CA ALA A 29 -16.06 15.50 -3.02
C ALA A 29 -15.21 16.73 -3.42
N ASN A 30 -14.55 16.69 -4.58
CA ASN A 30 -13.79 17.82 -5.11
C ASN A 30 -14.72 18.91 -5.69
N GLN A 31 -15.97 18.57 -6.04
CA GLN A 31 -16.99 19.47 -6.58
C GLN A 31 -18.06 19.89 -5.57
N ASN A 32 -18.17 19.21 -4.42
CA ASN A 32 -19.27 19.42 -3.49
C ASN A 32 -18.96 20.42 -2.36
N ARG A 33 -19.93 21.29 -2.03
CA ARG A 33 -19.76 22.38 -1.02
C ARG A 33 -19.87 21.94 0.44
N TRP A 34 -20.26 20.70 0.70
CA TRP A 34 -20.58 20.20 2.05
C TRP A 34 -19.40 19.54 2.77
N ILE A 35 -18.37 19.11 2.02
CA ILE A 35 -17.16 18.50 2.59
C ILE A 35 -16.07 19.57 2.62
N SER A 36 -15.55 19.86 3.82
CA SER A 36 -14.44 20.79 3.96
C SER A 36 -13.21 20.23 3.24
N ARG A 37 -12.73 20.94 2.21
CA ARG A 37 -11.45 20.63 1.55
C ARG A 37 -10.27 20.62 2.53
N LYS A 38 -10.42 21.25 3.71
CA LYS A 38 -9.43 21.20 4.78
C LYS A 38 -9.30 19.80 5.40
N MET A 39 -10.35 18.97 5.37
CA MET A 39 -10.31 17.56 5.75
C MET A 39 -9.43 16.72 4.81
N LEU A 40 -9.41 17.07 3.52
CA LEU A 40 -8.50 16.50 2.50
C LEU A 40 -7.08 17.11 2.57
N SER A 41 -6.96 18.31 3.15
CA SER A 41 -5.68 19.01 3.31
C SER A 41 -4.78 18.44 4.40
N PHE A 42 -5.35 17.67 5.34
CA PHE A 42 -4.59 16.89 6.31
C PHE A 42 -3.99 15.68 5.59
N GLY A 43 -2.73 15.80 5.17
CA GLY A 43 -1.88 14.63 4.91
C GLY A 43 -1.88 14.05 3.49
N GLY A 44 -2.72 14.48 2.55
CA GLY A 44 -2.48 14.34 1.10
C GLY A 44 -2.18 12.95 0.53
N ASN A 45 -2.44 11.85 1.25
CA ASN A 45 -2.17 10.48 0.81
C ASN A 45 -3.33 9.56 1.17
N PHE A 46 -3.66 8.62 0.28
CA PHE A 46 -4.59 7.52 0.58
C PHE A 46 -3.84 6.23 0.74
N LEU A 47 -3.93 5.63 1.92
CA LEU A 47 -3.33 4.35 2.21
C LEU A 47 -4.41 3.27 2.19
N PHE A 48 -4.17 2.25 1.37
CA PHE A 48 -5.06 1.11 1.19
C PHE A 48 -4.30 -0.16 1.62
N PRO A 49 -4.65 -0.78 2.75
CA PRO A 49 -4.06 -2.07 3.11
C PRO A 49 -4.55 -3.13 2.13
N VAL A 50 -3.62 -3.91 1.59
CA VAL A 50 -3.87 -5.00 0.65
C VAL A 50 -3.49 -6.32 1.30
N TYR A 51 -4.33 -7.33 1.06
CA TYR A 51 -4.05 -8.71 1.48
C TYR A 51 -4.13 -9.66 0.28
N THR A 52 -2.97 -10.10 -0.19
CA THR A 52 -2.83 -10.97 -1.36
C THR A 52 -2.12 -12.26 -0.96
N GLY A 53 -2.66 -13.40 -1.39
CA GLY A 53 -2.19 -14.71 -0.89
C GLY A 53 -2.31 -14.83 0.63
N ILE A 54 -1.15 -14.70 1.29
CA ILE A 54 -0.92 -14.73 2.75
C ILE A 54 -0.14 -13.49 3.24
N HIS A 55 0.05 -12.49 2.38
CA HIS A 55 0.92 -11.34 2.62
C HIS A 55 0.12 -10.04 2.71
N HIS A 56 0.53 -9.15 3.62
CA HIS A 56 -0.06 -7.83 3.81
C HIS A 56 0.94 -6.73 3.41
N TYR A 57 0.48 -5.74 2.66
CA TYR A 57 1.24 -4.54 2.28
C TYR A 57 0.27 -3.36 2.09
N ILE A 58 0.79 -2.17 1.78
CA ILE A 58 -0.03 -0.97 1.56
C ILE A 58 0.19 -0.45 0.13
N ILE A 59 -0.90 -0.04 -0.52
CA ILE A 59 -0.85 0.85 -1.67
C ILE A 59 -1.16 2.26 -1.18
N CYS A 60 -0.29 3.19 -1.50
CA CYS A 60 -0.44 4.60 -1.18
C CYS A 60 -0.62 5.41 -2.48
N TYR A 61 -1.62 6.29 -2.53
CA TYR A 61 -1.73 7.32 -3.56
C TYR A 61 -1.43 8.69 -2.98
N ASN A 62 -0.37 9.34 -3.47
CA ASN A 62 -0.04 10.70 -3.08
C ASN A 62 -0.82 11.70 -3.96
N ILE A 63 -1.70 12.48 -3.35
CA ILE A 63 -2.53 13.48 -4.04
C ILE A 63 -1.70 14.72 -4.40
N LYS A 64 -0.78 15.11 -3.52
CA LYS A 64 0.02 16.34 -3.68
C LYS A 64 1.04 16.19 -4.81
N ARG A 65 1.62 15.00 -4.92
CA ARG A 65 2.48 14.57 -6.01
C ARG A 65 1.88 13.28 -6.58
N PRO A 66 0.97 13.36 -7.57
CA PRO A 66 0.31 12.21 -8.18
C PRO A 66 1.29 11.06 -8.44
N GLN A 67 1.25 10.03 -7.59
CA GLN A 67 2.16 8.90 -7.63
C GLN A 67 1.55 7.73 -6.84
N TRP A 68 1.71 6.53 -7.39
CA TRP A 68 1.45 5.29 -6.68
C TRP A 68 2.72 4.81 -5.98
N GLU A 69 2.58 4.52 -4.69
CA GLU A 69 3.64 3.97 -3.85
C GLU A 69 3.17 2.63 -3.26
N ILE A 70 3.97 1.58 -3.42
CA ILE A 70 3.78 0.29 -2.77
C ILE A 70 4.71 0.25 -1.56
N ILE A 71 4.14 0.13 -0.38
CA ILE A 71 4.87 0.03 0.88
C ILE A 71 4.76 -1.41 1.34
N ASP A 72 5.86 -2.15 1.18
CA ASP A 72 5.97 -3.57 1.52
C ASP A 72 7.13 -3.78 2.50
N ASN A 73 6.92 -4.57 3.56
CA ASN A 73 7.99 -4.94 4.47
C ASN A 73 9.01 -5.88 3.84
N ARG A 74 8.69 -6.57 2.75
CA ARG A 74 9.63 -7.44 2.06
C ARG A 74 10.63 -6.62 1.26
N ALA A 75 11.90 -7.02 1.30
CA ALA A 75 12.87 -6.52 0.34
C ALA A 75 12.53 -7.04 -1.07
N GLN A 76 12.73 -6.20 -2.07
CA GLN A 76 12.40 -6.55 -3.45
C GLN A 76 13.52 -7.42 -4.05
N GLU A 77 13.29 -8.74 -4.14
CA GLU A 77 14.21 -9.69 -4.78
C GLU A 77 13.79 -10.08 -6.20
N MET A 78 12.52 -9.88 -6.54
CA MET A 78 11.91 -10.22 -7.83
C MET A 78 11.35 -8.99 -8.52
N SER A 79 10.95 -9.15 -9.78
CA SER A 79 10.25 -8.09 -10.51
C SER A 79 8.93 -7.68 -9.82
N MET A 80 8.42 -6.50 -10.16
CA MET A 80 7.16 -6.00 -9.59
C MET A 80 5.99 -6.90 -10.01
N GLU A 81 6.00 -7.39 -11.24
CA GLU A 81 5.01 -8.30 -11.81
C GLU A 81 5.04 -9.66 -11.12
N ASP A 82 6.23 -10.21 -10.89
CA ASP A 82 6.38 -11.49 -10.17
C ASP A 82 5.94 -11.37 -8.70
N THR A 83 6.13 -10.20 -8.09
CA THR A 83 5.82 -9.97 -6.67
C THR A 83 4.33 -9.65 -6.46
N TYR A 84 3.76 -8.79 -7.28
CA TYR A 84 2.42 -8.20 -7.07
C TYR A 84 1.38 -8.60 -8.13
N GLY A 85 1.76 -9.40 -9.12
CA GLY A 85 0.89 -9.88 -10.19
C GLY A 85 0.39 -8.74 -11.09
N ASP A 86 -0.91 -8.72 -11.38
CA ASP A 86 -1.54 -7.70 -12.23
C ASP A 86 -1.72 -6.34 -11.54
N LEU A 87 -1.37 -6.22 -10.25
CA LEU A 87 -1.58 -4.99 -9.50
C LEU A 87 -0.94 -3.76 -10.17
N PRO A 88 0.35 -3.79 -10.60
CA PRO A 88 0.99 -2.62 -11.17
C PRO A 88 0.27 -2.11 -12.42
N TRP A 89 -0.10 -3.02 -13.31
CA TRP A 89 -0.90 -2.74 -14.50
C TRP A 89 -2.24 -2.11 -14.14
N ASN A 90 -2.96 -2.67 -13.17
CA ASN A 90 -4.25 -2.13 -12.74
C ASN A 90 -4.12 -0.70 -12.16
N LEU A 91 -3.08 -0.42 -11.37
CA LEU A 91 -2.85 0.92 -10.83
C LEU A 91 -2.49 1.93 -11.92
N ARG A 92 -1.69 1.50 -12.90
CA ARG A 92 -1.35 2.30 -14.07
C ARG A 92 -2.59 2.70 -14.86
N GLU A 93 -3.52 1.79 -15.09
CA GLU A 93 -4.74 2.09 -15.87
C GLU A 93 -5.69 3.11 -15.21
N ILE A 94 -5.67 3.26 -13.89
CA ILE A 94 -6.60 4.17 -13.18
C ILE A 94 -6.27 5.65 -13.45
N VAL A 95 -4.97 6.02 -13.47
CA VAL A 95 -4.52 7.42 -13.58
C VAL A 95 -3.33 7.62 -14.54
N ASN A 96 -2.94 6.60 -15.31
CA ASN A 96 -1.78 6.57 -16.20
C ASN A 96 -0.46 6.95 -15.50
N LEU A 97 -0.22 6.36 -14.32
CA LEU A 97 0.99 6.57 -13.52
C LEU A 97 1.63 5.24 -13.16
N GLU A 98 2.96 5.16 -13.31
CA GLU A 98 3.72 3.99 -12.90
C GLU A 98 3.85 3.91 -11.37
N PRO A 99 3.51 2.76 -10.75
CA PRO A 99 3.75 2.56 -9.33
C PRO A 99 5.24 2.37 -9.02
N THR A 100 5.61 2.71 -7.78
CA THR A 100 6.98 2.58 -7.27
C THR A 100 6.97 1.85 -5.95
N VAL A 101 7.93 0.96 -5.70
CA VAL A 101 8.10 0.32 -4.39
C VAL A 101 8.93 1.23 -3.51
N VAL A 102 8.45 1.50 -2.30
CA VAL A 102 9.16 2.33 -1.32
C VAL A 102 10.28 1.51 -0.68
N THR A 103 11.52 1.97 -0.83
CA THR A 103 12.68 1.37 -0.15
C THR A 103 12.78 1.88 1.28
N MET A 104 12.96 0.97 2.25
CA MET A 104 13.08 1.29 3.67
C MET A 104 14.21 0.47 4.32
N SER A 105 14.88 1.05 5.32
CA SER A 105 16.01 0.40 6.00
C SER A 105 15.62 -0.80 6.89
N TRP A 106 14.33 -0.98 7.16
CA TRP A 106 13.79 -2.09 7.97
C TRP A 106 13.07 -3.15 7.14
N GLN A 107 13.22 -3.15 5.82
CA GLN A 107 12.71 -4.25 4.99
C GLN A 107 13.39 -5.58 5.38
N THR A 108 12.65 -6.67 5.24
CA THR A 108 13.02 -8.02 5.67
C THR A 108 13.04 -8.95 4.47
N LEU A 109 13.95 -9.92 4.48
CA LEU A 109 14.01 -11.02 3.51
C LEU A 109 13.18 -12.21 4.03
N ASP A 110 13.30 -12.52 5.32
CA ASP A 110 12.77 -13.77 5.88
C ASP A 110 11.47 -13.57 6.69
N ASN A 111 11.28 -12.40 7.30
CA ASN A 111 10.08 -12.14 8.10
C ASN A 111 8.80 -11.94 7.26
N VAL A 112 8.17 -13.07 6.93
CA VAL A 112 6.87 -13.13 6.25
C VAL A 112 5.68 -13.17 7.21
N VAL A 113 5.92 -13.44 8.50
CA VAL A 113 4.87 -13.70 9.50
C VAL A 113 4.28 -12.40 10.03
N ASP A 114 5.12 -11.38 10.24
CA ASP A 114 4.71 -10.14 10.91
C ASP A 114 4.18 -9.06 9.94
N CYS A 115 3.96 -9.38 8.66
CA CYS A 115 3.55 -8.41 7.63
C CYS A 115 2.34 -7.54 8.03
N GLY A 116 1.37 -8.11 8.76
CA GLY A 116 0.23 -7.34 9.30
C GLY A 116 0.63 -6.31 10.36
N VAL A 117 1.63 -6.59 11.20
CA VAL A 117 2.17 -5.64 12.20
C VAL A 117 2.93 -4.51 11.51
N PHE A 118 3.70 -4.82 10.46
CA PHE A 118 4.36 -3.81 9.63
C PHE A 118 3.32 -2.88 9.00
N VAL A 119 2.26 -3.43 8.40
CA VAL A 119 1.15 -2.63 7.85
C VAL A 119 0.49 -1.75 8.91
N MET A 120 0.18 -2.27 10.10
CA MET A 120 -0.39 -1.45 11.18
C MET A 120 0.54 -0.29 11.57
N ARG A 121 1.84 -0.56 11.69
CA ARG A 121 2.83 0.48 12.02
C ARG A 121 3.00 1.49 10.89
N HIS A 122 2.94 1.07 9.64
CA HIS A 122 3.06 1.96 8.49
C HIS A 122 1.83 2.85 8.36
N LEU A 123 0.62 2.32 8.56
CA LEU A 123 -0.61 3.11 8.60
C LEU A 123 -0.60 4.16 9.72
N GLU A 124 -0.02 3.83 10.88
CA GLU A 124 0.10 4.77 12.01
C GLU A 124 1.08 5.93 11.71
N SER A 125 2.18 5.65 11.01
CA SER A 125 3.35 6.55 10.99
C SER A 125 3.70 7.15 9.62
N TYR A 126 3.18 6.63 8.52
CA TYR A 126 3.51 7.13 7.18
C TYR A 126 2.80 8.45 6.91
N MET A 127 3.60 9.49 6.62
CA MET A 127 3.11 10.85 6.37
C MET A 127 3.30 11.29 4.91
N GLY A 128 3.48 10.34 3.98
CA GLY A 128 3.61 10.63 2.54
C GLY A 128 5.02 10.73 2.00
N SER A 129 6.03 10.38 2.80
CA SER A 129 7.41 10.29 2.33
C SER A 129 8.19 9.33 3.19
N ALA A 130 9.04 8.52 2.55
CA ALA A 130 10.04 7.71 3.24
C ALA A 130 11.20 8.54 3.81
N ASN A 131 11.39 9.78 3.35
CA ASN A 131 12.47 10.63 3.81
C ASN A 131 12.23 11.05 5.26
N GLY A 132 13.13 10.65 6.16
CA GLY A 132 12.99 10.90 7.59
C GLY A 132 11.86 10.10 8.25
N TRP A 133 11.32 9.09 7.58
CA TRP A 133 10.26 8.26 8.14
C TRP A 133 10.79 7.37 9.25
N SER A 134 10.19 7.49 10.44
CA SER A 134 10.53 6.70 11.62
C SER A 134 9.33 5.86 12.07
N THR A 135 9.56 4.56 12.20
CA THR A 135 8.54 3.56 12.56
C THR A 135 8.83 2.87 13.91
N GLY A 136 10.06 2.97 14.41
CA GLY A 136 10.55 2.15 15.53
C GLY A 136 10.76 0.67 15.18
N LEU A 137 10.53 0.26 13.93
CA LEU A 137 10.83 -1.09 13.43
C LEU A 137 12.35 -1.25 13.28
N ARG A 138 12.83 -2.45 13.58
CA ARG A 138 14.26 -2.79 13.49
C ARG A 138 14.53 -3.51 12.17
N ALA A 139 15.71 -3.25 11.60
CA ALA A 139 16.22 -4.08 10.51
C ALA A 139 16.33 -5.54 10.96
N GLU A 140 16.03 -6.44 10.03
CA GLU A 140 16.25 -7.87 10.24
C GLU A 140 17.74 -8.10 10.49
N ARG A 141 18.06 -8.85 11.54
CA ARG A 141 19.45 -9.23 11.78
C ARG A 141 19.80 -10.28 10.74
N VAL A 142 20.75 -9.97 9.87
CA VAL A 142 21.41 -11.03 9.08
C VAL A 142 22.05 -11.98 10.08
N CYS A 143 21.53 -13.19 10.18
CA CYS A 143 22.17 -14.26 10.95
C CYS A 143 23.42 -14.68 10.16
N SER A 144 24.53 -13.96 10.33
CA SER A 144 25.84 -14.47 9.94
C SER A 144 26.21 -15.58 10.91
N LEU A 145 25.69 -16.79 10.66
CA LEU A 145 26.28 -17.98 11.24
C LEU A 145 27.75 -18.00 10.75
N PRO A 146 28.75 -18.01 11.65
CA PRO A 146 30.11 -18.27 11.21
C PRO A 146 30.12 -19.66 10.57
N LEU A 147 30.58 -19.73 9.32
CA LEU A 147 30.94 -20.99 8.68
C LEU A 147 31.93 -21.69 9.62
N LYS A 148 31.49 -22.80 10.22
CA LYS A 148 32.36 -23.72 10.94
C LYS A 148 33.07 -24.62 9.96
#